data_AF-A0A2D2Q3Q1-F1
#
_entry.id   AF-A0A2D2Q3Q1-F1
#
_cell.length_a   1.000
_cell.length_b   1.000
_cell.length_c   1.000
_cell.angle_alpha   90.00
_cell.angle_beta   90.00
_cell.angle_gamma   90.00
#
_symmetry.space_group_name_H-M   'P 1'
#
loop_
_entity.id
_entity.type
_entity.pdbx_description
1 polymer ?
#
loop_
_entity_poly.entity_id
_entity_poly.type
_entity_poly.pdbx_seq_one_letter_code
_entity_poly.pdbx_strand_id
1 'polypeptide(L)'
;MLCYPLGVLLSASVAIAPVEPLHANGTSNPQELPVSVAAAIAMPVVLSRAVLSEEPSESGLTVPSLWWAVQQFGGTTVQRWQAYPAEEGVGGRVDLFISPPAWGRMSYLQRFALVNQLGNSSRSFGYNLILRDRRDVIYGAYTCSFTAVAQQYLPHAIDATGNPVPLFLPQTELDCSVWINPNIPVSVF
;
A
#
# COMPACT_ATOMS: atom_id res chain seq x y z
N MET A 1 28.19 -45.22 -70.97
CA MET A 1 28.50 -43.79 -70.72
C MET A 1 27.17 -43.08 -70.55
N LEU A 2 26.74 -42.84 -69.31
CA LEU A 2 25.67 -41.90 -68.91
C LEU A 2 25.63 -41.84 -67.38
N CYS A 3 25.73 -40.62 -66.86
CA CYS A 3 25.82 -40.22 -65.46
C CYS A 3 24.46 -40.24 -64.75
N TYR A 4 24.45 -40.48 -63.43
CA TYR A 4 23.48 -39.92 -62.49
C TYR A 4 24.17 -39.63 -61.15
N PRO A 5 24.04 -38.42 -60.56
CA PRO A 5 24.64 -38.09 -59.28
C PRO A 5 23.72 -38.50 -58.12
N LEU A 6 24.32 -39.01 -57.03
CA LEU A 6 23.66 -39.15 -55.75
C LEU A 6 23.26 -37.76 -55.22
N GLY A 7 21.97 -37.57 -54.96
CA GLY A 7 21.44 -36.39 -54.27
C GLY A 7 21.86 -36.38 -52.80
N VAL A 8 22.46 -35.27 -52.37
CA VAL A 8 22.79 -34.99 -50.97
C VAL A 8 21.53 -34.45 -50.29
N LEU A 9 21.04 -35.14 -49.26
CA LEU A 9 20.00 -34.63 -48.36
C LEU A 9 20.65 -33.73 -47.31
N LEU A 10 20.42 -32.41 -47.41
CA LEU A 10 20.75 -31.45 -46.35
C LEU A 10 19.67 -31.51 -45.27
N SER A 11 20.02 -32.09 -44.12
CA SER A 11 19.23 -31.97 -42.89
C SER A 11 19.45 -30.59 -42.28
N ALA A 12 18.48 -29.70 -42.42
CA ALA A 12 18.44 -28.43 -41.70
C ALA A 12 18.12 -28.72 -40.22
N SER A 13 19.11 -28.62 -39.35
CA SER A 13 18.91 -28.69 -37.90
C SER A 13 18.44 -27.32 -37.41
N VAL A 14 17.17 -27.22 -37.01
CA VAL A 14 16.65 -26.04 -36.29
C VAL A 14 17.15 -26.12 -34.86
N ALA A 15 18.09 -25.24 -34.50
CA ALA A 15 18.51 -25.06 -33.12
C ALA A 15 17.41 -24.31 -32.35
N ILE A 16 16.72 -25.02 -31.46
CA ILE A 16 15.80 -24.41 -30.50
C ILE A 16 16.67 -23.74 -29.44
N ALA A 17 16.69 -22.41 -29.42
CA ALA A 17 17.37 -21.66 -28.37
C ALA A 17 16.72 -21.97 -27.01
N PRO A 18 17.49 -22.26 -25.96
CA PRO A 18 16.94 -22.44 -24.63
C PRO A 18 16.30 -21.13 -24.19
N VAL A 19 15.02 -21.18 -23.81
CA VAL A 19 14.34 -20.06 -23.17
C VAL A 19 14.98 -19.91 -21.79
N GLU A 20 15.78 -18.86 -21.60
CA GLU A 20 16.26 -18.48 -20.28
C GLU A 20 15.04 -18.20 -19.39
N PRO A 21 14.91 -18.86 -18.23
CA PRO A 21 13.88 -18.50 -17.28
C PRO A 21 14.11 -17.05 -16.87
N LEU A 22 13.04 -16.25 -16.84
CA LEU A 22 13.05 -14.91 -16.25
C LEU A 22 13.56 -15.03 -14.82
N HIS A 23 14.84 -14.73 -14.62
CA HIS A 23 15.42 -14.51 -13.31
C HIS A 23 14.81 -13.22 -12.77
N ALA A 24 13.77 -13.37 -11.94
CA ALA A 24 13.41 -12.31 -11.02
C ALA A 24 14.61 -12.13 -10.08
N ASN A 25 15.32 -11.01 -10.19
CA ASN A 25 16.24 -10.55 -9.16
C ASN A 25 15.42 -10.18 -7.92
N GLY A 26 14.94 -11.18 -7.20
CA GLY A 26 14.49 -11.04 -5.82
C GLY A 26 15.74 -10.84 -4.98
N THR A 27 15.97 -9.62 -4.50
CA THR A 27 16.93 -9.36 -3.44
C THR A 27 16.53 -10.21 -2.24
N SER A 28 17.37 -11.18 -1.88
CA SER A 28 17.16 -12.13 -0.79
C SER A 28 17.49 -11.52 0.58
N ASN A 29 17.02 -10.30 0.83
CA ASN A 29 17.07 -9.69 2.16
C ASN A 29 15.68 -9.78 2.81
N PRO A 30 15.45 -10.67 3.80
CA PRO A 30 14.15 -10.87 4.44
C PRO A 30 13.60 -9.66 5.21
N GLN A 31 14.28 -8.52 5.17
CA GLN A 31 13.97 -7.32 5.95
C GLN A 31 13.90 -6.03 5.14
N GLU A 32 14.14 -6.07 3.83
CA GLU A 32 14.15 -4.83 3.03
C GLU A 32 12.74 -4.47 2.59
N LEU A 33 12.16 -3.47 3.25
CA LEU A 33 10.88 -2.89 2.86
C LEU A 33 11.01 -2.29 1.45
N PRO A 34 9.96 -2.34 0.61
CA PRO A 34 9.97 -1.61 -0.65
C PRO A 34 10.28 -0.14 -0.41
N VAL A 35 10.98 0.49 -1.36
CA VAL A 35 11.43 1.89 -1.25
C VAL A 35 10.27 2.83 -0.92
N SER A 36 9.10 2.66 -1.55
CA SER A 36 7.90 3.48 -1.29
C SER A 36 7.40 3.33 0.15
N VAL A 37 7.43 2.12 0.70
CA VAL A 37 7.00 1.81 2.07
C VAL A 37 8.00 2.38 3.07
N ALA A 38 9.30 2.17 2.84
CA ALA A 38 10.36 2.74 3.67
C ALA A 38 10.29 4.27 3.70
N ALA A 39 10.08 4.91 2.54
CA ALA A 39 9.92 6.36 2.43
C ALA A 39 8.67 6.86 3.18
N ALA A 40 7.53 6.17 3.05
CA ALA A 40 6.31 6.53 3.78
C ALA A 40 6.49 6.44 5.31
N ILE A 41 7.26 5.46 5.80
CA ILE A 41 7.59 5.33 7.23
C ILE A 41 8.59 6.41 7.67
N ALA A 42 9.56 6.75 6.85
CA ALA A 42 10.58 7.76 7.16
C ALA A 42 10.08 9.21 6.97
N MET A 43 8.90 9.41 6.39
CA MET A 43 8.35 10.74 6.14
C MET A 43 8.23 11.56 7.44
N PRO A 44 8.68 12.83 7.45
CA PRO A 44 8.53 13.72 8.59
C PRO A 44 7.05 14.00 8.91
N VAL A 45 6.67 13.83 10.18
CA VAL A 45 5.28 14.01 10.65
C VAL A 45 5.21 14.75 11.97
N VAL A 46 4.13 15.52 12.18
CA VAL A 46 3.90 16.28 13.41
C VAL A 46 3.21 15.40 14.45
N LEU A 47 4.01 14.74 15.31
CA LEU A 47 3.48 13.81 16.34
C LEU A 47 2.50 14.46 17.33
N SER A 48 2.69 15.74 17.66
CA SER A 48 1.81 16.48 18.59
C SER A 48 0.42 16.77 18.03
N ARG A 49 0.22 16.58 16.72
CA ARG A 49 -1.06 16.72 16.02
C ARG A 49 -1.63 15.38 15.58
N ALA A 50 -1.17 14.29 16.20
CA ALA A 50 -1.69 12.97 15.91
C ALA A 50 -3.18 12.89 16.22
N VAL A 51 -3.94 12.39 15.25
CA VAL A 51 -5.37 12.12 15.39
C VAL A 51 -5.55 10.65 15.74
N LEU A 52 -6.25 10.38 16.83
CA LEU A 52 -6.42 9.04 17.39
C LEU A 52 -7.82 8.49 17.10
N SER A 53 -7.93 7.18 16.91
CA SER A 53 -9.21 6.52 16.66
C SER A 53 -10.23 6.66 17.78
N GLU A 54 -9.74 6.77 19.01
CA GLU A 54 -10.52 6.83 20.24
C GLU A 54 -10.93 8.26 20.62
N GLU A 55 -10.32 9.27 19.98
CA GLU A 55 -10.49 10.69 20.33
C GLU A 55 -10.86 11.49 19.07
N PRO A 56 -12.06 11.27 18.48
CA PRO A 56 -12.52 12.10 17.38
C PRO A 56 -12.72 13.54 17.87
N SER A 57 -12.39 14.50 17.01
CA SER A 57 -12.61 15.92 17.29
C SER A 57 -14.10 16.27 17.26
N GLU A 58 -14.54 17.04 18.25
CA GLU A 58 -15.90 17.60 18.33
C GLU A 58 -16.05 18.93 17.56
N SER A 59 -14.94 19.60 17.23
CA SER A 59 -14.91 20.96 16.67
C SER A 59 -14.59 21.02 15.17
N GLY A 60 -14.20 19.90 14.55
CA GLY A 60 -13.81 19.84 13.14
C GLY A 60 -13.70 18.40 12.62
N LEU A 61 -13.42 18.24 11.34
CA LEU A 61 -13.25 16.90 10.77
C LEU A 61 -11.99 16.23 11.33
N THR A 62 -12.17 14.99 11.77
CA THR A 62 -11.08 14.08 12.15
C THR A 62 -10.51 13.50 10.85
N VAL A 63 -9.40 14.08 10.36
CA VAL A 63 -8.81 13.74 9.06
C VAL A 63 -7.59 12.80 9.24
N PRO A 64 -7.50 11.70 8.47
CA PRO A 64 -8.52 11.13 7.60
C PRO A 64 -9.66 10.50 8.41
N SER A 65 -10.88 10.56 7.88
CA SER A 65 -12.06 10.00 8.54
C SER A 65 -12.10 8.47 8.41
N LEU A 66 -11.20 7.77 9.10
CA LEU A 66 -11.08 6.32 9.03
C LEU A 66 -12.08 5.56 9.89
N TRP A 67 -12.78 6.25 10.79
CA TRP A 67 -13.73 5.62 11.71
C TRP A 67 -14.75 4.72 11.01
N TRP A 68 -15.43 5.25 9.98
CA TRP A 68 -16.40 4.47 9.21
C TRP A 68 -15.76 3.36 8.39
N ALA A 69 -14.65 3.64 7.71
CA ALA A 69 -13.95 2.63 6.90
C ALA A 69 -13.45 1.45 7.75
N VAL A 70 -12.93 1.73 8.94
CA VAL A 70 -12.51 0.69 9.91
C VAL A 70 -13.72 -0.05 10.47
N GLN A 71 -14.85 0.62 10.71
CA GLN A 71 -16.08 -0.07 11.13
C GLN A 71 -16.60 -1.05 10.07
N GLN A 72 -16.51 -0.68 8.79
CA GLN A 72 -16.98 -1.53 7.69
C GLN A 72 -16.01 -2.67 7.34
N PHE A 73 -14.70 -2.40 7.34
CA PHE A 73 -13.71 -3.32 6.79
C PHE A 73 -12.72 -3.87 7.82
N GLY A 74 -12.53 -3.20 8.96
CA GLY A 74 -11.49 -3.52 9.93
C GLY A 74 -11.75 -4.76 10.78
N GLY A 75 -13.03 -5.07 11.04
CA GLY A 75 -13.45 -6.25 11.79
C GLY A 75 -12.71 -6.40 13.12
N THR A 76 -12.25 -7.61 13.43
CA THR A 76 -11.39 -7.89 14.60
C THR A 76 -9.89 -7.75 14.31
N THR A 77 -9.53 -7.44 13.06
CA THR A 77 -8.14 -7.33 12.63
C THR A 77 -7.56 -5.97 12.99
N VAL A 78 -8.31 -4.89 12.81
CA VAL A 78 -7.88 -3.54 13.17
C VAL A 78 -8.20 -3.27 14.64
N GLN A 79 -7.18 -3.00 15.43
CA GLN A 79 -7.33 -2.69 16.86
C GLN A 79 -7.58 -1.20 17.10
N ARG A 80 -6.87 -0.34 16.36
CA ARG A 80 -6.91 1.13 16.45
C ARG A 80 -6.16 1.74 15.28
N TRP A 81 -6.27 3.05 15.08
CA TRP A 81 -5.49 3.78 14.08
C TRP A 81 -5.02 5.12 14.64
N GLN A 82 -3.91 5.62 14.09
CA GLN A 82 -3.35 6.92 14.40
C GLN A 82 -2.95 7.60 13.11
N ALA A 83 -3.41 8.83 12.89
CA ALA A 83 -3.03 9.62 11.74
C ALA A 83 -2.10 10.74 12.14
N TYR A 84 -1.00 10.86 11.41
CA TYR A 84 0.05 11.83 11.66
C TYR A 84 0.14 12.75 10.44
N PRO A 85 -0.22 14.03 10.57
CA PRO A 85 -0.07 14.97 9.46
C PRO A 85 1.42 15.17 9.13
N ALA A 86 1.72 15.38 7.85
CA ALA A 86 3.07 15.70 7.41
C ALA A 86 3.56 17.02 8.05
N GLU A 87 4.86 17.13 8.31
CA GLU A 87 5.46 18.42 8.75
C GLU A 87 5.37 19.48 7.66
N GLU A 88 5.59 19.06 6.41
CA GLU A 88 5.53 19.92 5.23
C GLU A 88 4.66 19.26 4.15
N GLY A 89 3.90 20.08 3.43
CA GLY A 89 3.01 19.63 2.37
C GLY A 89 1.66 19.14 2.87
N VAL A 90 0.96 18.40 2.01
CA VAL A 90 -0.41 17.93 2.25
C VAL A 90 -0.41 16.44 2.55
N GLY A 91 -1.27 16.05 3.49
CA GLY A 91 -1.51 14.66 3.83
C GLY A 91 -0.68 14.21 5.03
N GLY A 92 -0.16 13.00 4.98
CA GLY A 92 0.57 12.42 6.10
C GLY A 92 0.64 10.91 6.08
N ARG A 93 0.81 10.31 7.26
CA ARG A 93 0.86 8.87 7.44
C ARG A 93 -0.18 8.41 8.45
N VAL A 94 -0.92 7.36 8.10
CA VAL A 94 -1.74 6.62 9.05
C VAL A 94 -1.00 5.37 9.45
N ASP A 95 -0.85 5.16 10.75
CA ASP A 95 -0.45 3.89 11.34
C ASP A 95 -1.69 3.14 11.82
N LEU A 96 -2.00 2.02 11.15
CA LEU A 96 -3.09 1.11 11.47
C LEU A 96 -2.54 -0.04 12.33
N PHE A 97 -3.00 -0.13 13.57
CA PHE A 97 -2.55 -1.15 14.50
C PHE A 97 -3.37 -2.43 14.31
N ILE A 98 -2.70 -3.51 13.92
CA ILE A 98 -3.37 -4.78 13.61
C ILE A 98 -3.19 -5.83 14.70
N SER A 99 -4.12 -6.76 14.77
CA SER A 99 -4.09 -7.96 15.61
C SER A 99 -3.38 -9.10 14.88
N PRO A 100 -2.16 -9.53 15.31
CA PRO A 100 -1.42 -10.59 14.63
C PRO A 100 -2.20 -11.91 14.49
N PRO A 101 -2.94 -12.39 15.52
CA PRO A 101 -3.74 -13.61 15.39
C PRO A 101 -4.86 -13.49 14.35
N ALA A 102 -5.52 -12.33 14.27
CA ALA A 102 -6.59 -12.10 13.29
C ALA A 102 -6.01 -12.04 11.87
N TRP A 103 -4.91 -11.29 11.69
CA TRP A 103 -4.20 -11.19 10.41
C TRP A 103 -3.68 -12.56 9.92
N GLY A 104 -3.13 -13.36 10.83
CA GLY A 104 -2.61 -14.70 10.53
C GLY A 104 -3.68 -15.64 9.94
N ARG A 105 -4.95 -15.45 10.30
CA ARG A 105 -6.10 -16.23 9.79
C ARG A 105 -6.62 -15.74 8.44
N MET A 106 -6.21 -14.56 7.99
CA MET A 106 -6.68 -14.00 6.72
C MET A 106 -5.95 -14.64 5.54
N SER A 107 -6.70 -14.93 4.48
CA SER A 107 -6.15 -15.27 3.17
C SER A 107 -5.43 -14.06 2.56
N TYR A 108 -4.58 -14.31 1.56
CA TYR A 108 -3.93 -13.22 0.83
C TYR A 108 -4.93 -12.19 0.28
N LEU A 109 -6.02 -12.66 -0.32
CA LEU A 109 -7.05 -11.76 -0.89
C LEU A 109 -7.74 -10.92 0.19
N GLN A 110 -8.01 -11.50 1.37
CA GLN A 110 -8.57 -10.73 2.49
C GLN A 110 -7.58 -9.66 2.98
N ARG A 111 -6.29 -9.98 3.07
CA ARG A 111 -5.24 -9.00 3.44
C ARG A 111 -5.16 -7.88 2.43
N PHE A 112 -5.11 -8.22 1.14
CA PHE A 112 -5.11 -7.24 0.05
C PHE A 112 -6.35 -6.36 0.10
N ALA A 113 -7.54 -6.95 0.24
CA ALA A 113 -8.79 -6.20 0.30
C ALA A 113 -8.83 -5.23 1.48
N LEU A 114 -8.41 -5.65 2.68
CA LEU A 114 -8.33 -4.79 3.86
C LEU A 114 -7.41 -3.59 3.61
N VAL A 115 -6.18 -3.85 3.13
CA VAL A 115 -5.20 -2.80 2.85
C VAL A 115 -5.69 -1.86 1.77
N ASN A 116 -6.28 -2.39 0.69
CA ASN A 116 -6.77 -1.60 -0.42
C ASN A 116 -7.97 -0.73 -0.04
N GLN A 117 -8.93 -1.25 0.73
CA GLN A 117 -10.12 -0.47 1.14
C GLN A 117 -9.74 0.67 2.10
N LEU A 118 -8.96 0.37 3.14
CA LEU A 118 -8.53 1.38 4.10
C LEU A 118 -7.51 2.35 3.50
N GLY A 119 -6.67 1.87 2.59
CA GLY A 119 -5.74 2.67 1.82
C GLY A 119 -6.45 3.64 0.89
N ASN A 120 -7.51 3.21 0.21
CA ASN A 120 -8.35 4.11 -0.58
C ASN A 120 -9.01 5.21 0.28
N SER A 121 -9.50 4.85 1.46
CA SER A 121 -10.07 5.84 2.38
C SER A 121 -9.01 6.83 2.91
N SER A 122 -7.77 6.38 3.07
CA SER A 122 -6.65 7.24 3.53
C SER A 122 -6.15 8.16 2.43
N ARG A 123 -6.00 7.65 1.19
CA ARG A 123 -5.48 8.44 0.06
C ARG A 123 -6.37 9.62 -0.27
N SER A 124 -7.68 9.53 0.00
CA SER A 124 -8.61 10.62 -0.25
C SER A 124 -8.30 11.89 0.52
N PHE A 125 -7.45 11.82 1.55
CA PHE A 125 -6.98 12.96 2.32
C PHE A 125 -5.45 13.19 2.20
N GLY A 126 -4.78 12.51 1.27
CA GLY A 126 -3.33 12.63 1.08
C GLY A 126 -2.49 11.72 2.00
N TYR A 127 -3.11 10.74 2.67
CA TYR A 127 -2.38 9.91 3.64
C TYR A 127 -1.91 8.59 3.03
N ASN A 128 -0.65 8.24 3.31
CA ASN A 128 -0.14 6.87 3.19
C ASN A 128 -0.63 6.03 4.37
N LEU A 129 -0.89 4.75 4.17
CA LEU A 129 -1.35 3.83 5.22
C LEU A 129 -0.27 2.77 5.48
N ILE A 130 0.14 2.61 6.74
CA ILE A 130 1.05 1.56 7.19
C ILE A 130 0.35 0.68 8.21
N LEU A 131 0.33 -0.63 7.96
CA LEU A 131 -0.22 -1.63 8.88
C LEU A 131 0.90 -2.19 9.72
N ARG A 132 0.81 -2.02 11.04
CA ARG A 132 1.83 -2.49 11.99
C ARG A 132 1.21 -3.09 13.25
N ASP A 133 1.96 -3.89 13.99
CA ASP A 133 1.55 -4.30 15.34
C ASP A 133 2.22 -3.43 16.42
N ARG A 134 2.02 -3.81 17.69
CA ARG A 134 2.63 -3.11 18.85
C ARG A 134 4.14 -3.33 18.97
N ARG A 135 4.72 -4.27 18.21
CA ARG A 135 6.15 -4.57 18.15
C ARG A 135 6.80 -3.96 16.90
N ASP A 136 6.08 -3.10 16.19
CA ASP A 136 6.49 -2.43 14.97
C ASP A 136 6.76 -3.38 13.78
N VAL A 137 6.20 -4.59 13.80
CA VAL A 137 6.22 -5.47 12.63
C VAL A 137 5.29 -4.90 11.58
N ILE A 138 5.78 -4.65 10.37
CA ILE A 138 4.97 -4.14 9.27
C ILE A 138 4.31 -5.29 8.51
N TYR A 139 2.98 -5.26 8.41
CA TYR A 139 2.16 -6.30 7.79
C TYR A 139 1.77 -5.97 6.34
N GLY A 140 1.67 -4.69 6.03
CA GLY A 140 1.36 -4.19 4.71
C GLY A 140 1.36 -2.67 4.69
N ALA A 141 1.21 -2.11 3.50
CA ALA A 141 1.16 -0.69 3.28
C ALA A 141 0.32 -0.35 2.05
N TYR A 142 -0.26 0.84 2.05
CA TYR A 142 -0.85 1.48 0.89
C TYR A 142 -0.17 2.84 0.73
N THR A 143 0.63 3.00 -0.31
CA THR A 143 1.43 4.21 -0.54
C THR A 143 1.05 4.87 -1.85
N CYS A 144 0.97 6.20 -1.88
CA CYS A 144 0.68 6.97 -3.09
C CYS A 144 1.67 8.11 -3.30
N SER A 145 1.89 8.47 -4.56
CA SER A 145 2.54 9.71 -4.94
C SER A 145 1.51 10.84 -5.09
N PHE A 146 1.60 11.86 -4.23
CA PHE A 146 0.69 13.01 -4.24
C PHE A 146 1.25 14.25 -4.98
N THR A 147 2.47 14.16 -5.52
CA THR A 147 3.21 15.31 -6.09
C THR A 147 2.72 15.75 -7.46
N ALA A 148 2.06 14.86 -8.20
CA ALA A 148 1.63 15.11 -9.59
C ALA A 148 0.21 15.69 -9.71
N VAL A 149 -0.47 15.95 -8.60
CA VAL A 149 -1.90 16.30 -8.60
C VAL A 149 -2.14 17.65 -7.93
N ALA A 150 -2.88 18.52 -8.62
CA ALA A 150 -3.40 19.75 -8.04
C ALA A 150 -4.36 19.44 -6.88
N GLN A 151 -4.03 19.97 -5.70
CA GLN A 151 -4.79 19.75 -4.48
C GLN A 151 -6.16 20.41 -4.60
N GLN A 152 -7.20 19.64 -4.28
CA GLN A 152 -8.55 20.16 -4.06
C GLN A 152 -8.83 20.15 -2.56
N TYR A 153 -9.76 20.97 -2.12
CA TYR A 153 -10.16 21.08 -0.72
C TYR A 153 -11.66 20.91 -0.58
N LEU A 154 -12.09 20.29 0.51
CA LEU A 154 -13.51 20.20 0.82
C LEU A 154 -14.06 21.61 1.09
N PRO A 155 -15.07 22.06 0.33
CA PRO A 155 -15.65 23.38 0.52
C PRO A 155 -16.21 23.54 1.93
N HIS A 156 -15.84 24.63 2.60
CA HIS A 156 -16.32 24.98 3.95
C HIS A 156 -16.00 23.95 5.05
N ALA A 157 -15.09 23.01 4.81
CA ALA A 157 -14.65 22.04 5.81
C ALA A 157 -13.28 22.39 6.36
N ILE A 158 -13.16 22.35 7.69
CA ILE A 158 -11.90 22.46 8.42
C ILE A 158 -11.64 21.18 9.18
N ASP A 159 -10.36 20.82 9.32
CA ASP A 159 -9.96 19.74 10.19
C ASP A 159 -10.00 20.16 11.68
N ALA A 160 -9.73 19.21 12.56
CA ALA A 160 -9.62 19.41 14.00
C ALA A 160 -8.58 20.49 14.41
N THR A 161 -7.65 20.83 13.52
CA THR A 161 -6.60 21.83 13.73
C THR A 161 -6.90 23.18 13.07
N GLY A 162 -8.08 23.32 12.43
CA GLY A 162 -8.53 24.54 11.76
C GLY A 162 -8.01 24.72 10.33
N ASN A 163 -7.34 23.72 9.74
CA ASN A 163 -6.82 23.80 8.39
C ASN A 163 -7.85 23.31 7.36
N PRO A 164 -7.82 23.82 6.11
CA PRO A 164 -8.64 23.29 5.02
C PRO A 164 -8.37 21.80 4.79
N VAL A 165 -9.43 21.01 4.63
CA VAL A 165 -9.29 19.55 4.45
C VAL A 165 -8.96 19.22 3.00
N PRO A 166 -7.82 18.58 2.71
CA PRO A 166 -7.48 18.16 1.35
C PRO A 166 -8.41 17.03 0.88
N LEU A 167 -8.70 17.02 -0.42
CA LEU A 167 -9.53 16.02 -1.07
C LEU A 167 -8.87 15.52 -2.35
N PHE A 168 -8.58 14.22 -2.38
CA PHE A 168 -8.16 13.47 -3.55
C PHE A 168 -9.28 12.52 -3.94
N LEU A 169 -9.97 12.83 -5.04
CA LEU A 169 -11.12 12.06 -5.49
C LEU A 169 -10.68 10.66 -5.95
N PRO A 170 -11.57 9.65 -5.90
CA PRO A 170 -11.24 8.32 -6.40
C PRO A 170 -10.79 8.31 -7.87
N GLN A 171 -11.32 9.25 -8.66
CA GLN A 171 -11.02 9.45 -10.09
C GLN A 171 -9.68 10.15 -10.33
N THR A 172 -9.05 10.68 -9.28
CA THR A 172 -7.72 11.26 -9.38
C THR A 172 -6.73 10.15 -9.68
N GLU A 173 -6.03 10.30 -10.81
CA GLU A 173 -4.92 9.44 -11.22
C GLU A 173 -3.75 9.66 -10.26
N LEU A 174 -3.70 8.84 -9.21
CA LEU A 174 -2.60 8.77 -8.27
C LEU A 174 -1.85 7.47 -8.52
N ASP A 175 -0.53 7.53 -8.58
CA ASP A 175 0.31 6.33 -8.55
C ASP A 175 0.30 5.78 -7.13
N CYS A 176 -0.57 4.79 -6.90
CA CYS A 176 -0.76 4.13 -5.63
C CYS A 176 -0.41 2.64 -5.73
N SER A 177 0.26 2.12 -4.70
CA SER A 177 0.64 0.71 -4.61
C SER A 177 0.24 0.10 -3.28
N VAL A 178 -0.25 -1.15 -3.36
CA VAL A 178 -0.48 -2.02 -2.20
C VAL A 178 0.74 -2.91 -2.05
N TRP A 179 1.29 -2.96 -0.84
CA TRP A 179 2.30 -3.93 -0.46
C TRP A 179 1.79 -4.77 0.71
N ILE A 180 1.96 -6.09 0.62
CA ILE A 180 1.67 -7.04 1.68
C ILE A 180 2.99 -7.73 2.03
N ASN A 181 3.32 -7.81 3.32
CA ASN A 181 4.57 -8.42 3.75
C ASN A 181 4.58 -9.94 3.39
N PRO A 182 5.46 -10.38 2.48
CA PRO A 182 5.49 -11.77 2.04
C PRO A 182 6.07 -12.73 3.10
N ASN A 183 6.79 -12.19 4.10
CA ASN A 183 7.42 -12.99 5.15
C ASN A 183 6.44 -13.41 6.26
N ILE A 184 5.20 -12.92 6.21
CA ILE A 184 4.17 -13.25 7.20
C ILE A 184 3.23 -14.31 6.60
N PRO A 185 3.28 -15.56 7.07
CA PRO A 185 2.54 -16.66 6.46
C PRO A 185 1.03 -16.38 6.43
N VAL A 186 0.36 -16.80 5.36
CA VAL A 186 -1.09 -16.71 5.18
C VAL A 186 -1.78 -17.96 5.71
N SER A 187 -3.02 -17.84 6.17
CA SER A 187 -3.87 -19.02 6.37
C SER A 187 -4.13 -19.67 5.02
N VAL A 188 -3.93 -20.99 4.95
CA VAL A 188 -4.27 -21.83 3.79
C VAL A 188 -5.68 -22.45 3.94
N PHE A 189 -6.37 -22.13 5.03
CA PHE A 189 -7.66 -22.68 5.45
C PHE A 189 -8.75 -21.62 5.40
#